data_AF-A0A377XNG4-F1
#
_entry.id   AF-A0A377XNG4-F1
#
_cell.length_a   1.000
_cell.length_b   1.000
_cell.length_c   1.000
_cell.angle_alpha   90.00
_cell.angle_beta   90.00
_cell.angle_gamma   90.00
#
_symmetry.space_group_name_H-M   'P 1'
#
loop_
_entity.id
_entity.type
_entity.pdbx_description
1 polymer ?
#
loop_
_entity_poly.entity_id
_entity_poly.type
_entity_poly.pdbx_seq_one_letter_code
_entity_poly.pdbx_strand_id
1 'polypeptide(L)'
;MNIAIIGSGIAGLTCAWRLAGHHQVTLFEAGATPGGHTATVDVATPQGTWAIDTGFIVYNDRTYPRFMGLLSELGIGGQKTQMSFSVHNPASGLEYNGHSLTSLFAQRRNLLKPAFWGLLSEIVRFNRLAKLALTEALDPGATLESFLARHRFSPFFARHYILPMGAAIWSSSLQEMRRFPLPLFFALL
;
A
#
# COMPACT_ATOMS: atom_id res chain seq x y z
N MET A 1 -30.19 17.81 -16.79
CA MET A 1 -30.47 16.36 -16.72
C MET A 1 -30.63 15.96 -15.26
N ASN A 2 -31.40 14.91 -14.99
CA ASN A 2 -31.55 14.33 -13.67
C ASN A 2 -30.69 13.07 -13.62
N ILE A 3 -29.66 13.06 -12.77
CA ILE A 3 -28.63 12.03 -12.75
C ILE A 3 -28.68 11.31 -11.41
N ALA A 4 -28.87 9.99 -11.44
CA ALA A 4 -28.77 9.13 -10.27
C ALA A 4 -27.35 8.53 -10.18
N ILE A 5 -26.73 8.59 -9.00
CA ILE A 5 -25.44 7.97 -8.70
C ILE A 5 -25.69 6.93 -7.61
N ILE A 6 -25.25 5.68 -7.83
CA ILE A 6 -25.40 4.58 -6.89
C ILE A 6 -24.03 4.30 -6.24
N GLY A 7 -23.96 4.46 -4.92
CA GLY A 7 -22.76 4.34 -4.10
C GLY A 7 -22.09 5.69 -3.85
N SER A 8 -21.84 5.99 -2.56
CA SER A 8 -21.21 7.22 -2.08
C SER A 8 -19.75 7.04 -1.68
N GLY A 9 -19.06 6.05 -2.27
CA GLY A 9 -17.59 5.99 -2.19
C GLY A 9 -16.92 7.20 -2.85
N ILE A 10 -15.60 7.29 -2.76
CA ILE A 10 -14.82 8.42 -3.31
C ILE A 10 -15.15 8.72 -4.78
N ALA A 11 -15.37 7.69 -5.61
CA ALA A 11 -15.75 7.86 -7.01
C ALA A 11 -17.14 8.51 -7.15
N GLY A 12 -18.15 8.00 -6.45
CA GLY A 12 -19.52 8.52 -6.50
C GLY A 12 -19.63 9.94 -5.96
N LEU A 13 -18.97 10.23 -4.83
CA LEU A 13 -18.91 11.58 -4.26
C LEU A 13 -18.18 12.56 -5.18
N THR A 14 -17.08 12.15 -5.79
CA THR A 14 -16.36 13.01 -6.76
C THR A 14 -17.21 13.29 -7.99
N CYS A 15 -17.91 12.28 -8.53
CA CYS A 15 -18.85 12.46 -9.63
C CYS A 15 -19.98 13.42 -9.25
N ALA A 16 -20.60 13.23 -8.08
CA ALA A 16 -21.66 14.10 -7.58
C ALA A 16 -21.17 15.55 -7.45
N TRP A 17 -20.00 15.76 -6.84
CA TRP A 17 -19.39 17.08 -6.64
C TRP A 17 -19.17 17.82 -7.97
N ARG A 18 -18.68 17.12 -8.99
CA ARG A 18 -18.43 17.71 -10.31
C ARG A 18 -19.71 18.03 -11.10
N LEU A 19 -20.75 17.21 -10.95
CA LEU A 19 -22.00 17.35 -11.71
C LEU A 19 -23.00 18.30 -11.06
N ALA A 20 -22.94 18.48 -9.74
CA ALA A 20 -23.92 19.25 -8.97
C ALA A 20 -24.07 20.72 -9.42
N GLY A 21 -23.03 21.32 -10.02
CA GLY A 21 -23.09 22.69 -10.55
C GLY A 21 -23.89 22.84 -11.85
N HIS A 22 -24.20 21.75 -12.54
CA HIS A 22 -24.80 21.77 -13.89
C HIS A 22 -26.04 20.87 -14.04
N HIS A 23 -26.27 19.98 -13.09
CA HIS A 23 -27.30 18.94 -13.18
C HIS A 23 -27.97 18.72 -11.82
N GLN A 24 -29.20 18.21 -11.85
CA GLN A 24 -29.85 17.70 -10.64
C GLN A 24 -29.30 16.30 -10.36
N VAL A 25 -28.57 16.15 -9.26
CA VAL A 25 -27.92 14.88 -8.88
C VAL A 25 -28.62 14.28 -7.67
N THR A 26 -28.96 13.00 -7.75
CA THR A 26 -29.44 12.19 -6.62
C THR A 26 -28.43 11.08 -6.33
N LEU A 27 -27.89 11.06 -5.12
CA LEU A 27 -26.94 10.06 -4.66
C LEU A 27 -27.64 9.04 -3.77
N PHE A 28 -27.45 7.75 -4.05
CA PHE A 28 -27.99 6.64 -3.27
C PHE A 28 -26.84 5.91 -2.58
N GLU A 29 -26.93 5.71 -1.27
CA GLU A 29 -25.97 4.94 -0.47
C GLU A 29 -26.73 3.83 0.26
N ALA A 30 -26.13 2.63 0.31
CA ALA A 30 -26.69 1.49 1.01
C ALA A 30 -26.33 1.50 2.51
N GLY A 31 -25.15 2.02 2.86
CA GLY A 31 -24.68 2.20 4.22
C GLY A 31 -25.37 3.36 4.96
N ALA A 32 -25.16 3.41 6.28
CA ALA A 32 -25.68 4.47 7.13
C ALA A 32 -24.91 5.80 6.98
N THR A 33 -23.70 5.75 6.44
CA THR A 33 -22.81 6.91 6.27
C THR A 33 -22.20 6.90 4.87
N PRO A 34 -21.90 8.10 4.31
CA PRO A 34 -21.21 8.18 3.04
C PRO A 34 -19.71 7.87 3.16
N GLY A 35 -19.08 7.55 2.04
CA GLY A 35 -17.61 7.42 1.92
C GLY A 35 -17.10 6.03 1.53
N GLY A 36 -17.93 4.99 1.66
CA GLY A 36 -17.56 3.63 1.26
C GLY A 36 -16.44 3.05 2.14
N HIS A 37 -15.28 2.73 1.57
CA HIS A 37 -14.13 2.20 2.31
C HIS A 37 -13.40 3.23 3.19
N THR A 38 -13.74 4.52 3.11
CA THR A 38 -13.24 5.48 4.09
C THR A 38 -13.88 5.15 5.44
N ALA A 39 -13.06 4.84 6.42
CA ALA A 39 -13.51 4.44 7.74
C ALA A 39 -12.71 5.21 8.79
N THR A 40 -13.31 6.27 9.30
CA THR A 40 -12.73 7.07 10.38
C THR A 40 -13.52 6.79 11.65
N VAL A 41 -12.83 6.41 12.71
CA VAL A 41 -13.43 6.11 14.01
C VAL A 41 -12.95 7.10 15.06
N ASP A 42 -13.88 7.67 15.82
CA ASP A 42 -13.54 8.55 16.94
C ASP A 42 -13.13 7.72 18.15
N VAL A 43 -11.90 7.94 18.62
CA VAL A 43 -11.30 7.24 19.76
C VAL A 43 -11.09 8.21 20.91
N ALA A 44 -11.74 7.95 22.04
CA ALA A 44 -11.53 8.71 23.27
C ALA A 44 -10.19 8.32 23.91
N THR A 45 -9.36 9.32 24.21
CA THR A 45 -8.06 9.18 24.89
C THR A 45 -7.99 10.14 26.08
N PRO A 46 -7.06 9.97 27.04
CA PRO A 46 -6.84 10.94 28.10
C PRO A 46 -6.49 12.36 27.60
N GLN A 47 -6.04 12.48 26.35
CA GLN A 47 -5.68 13.75 25.70
C GLN A 47 -6.81 14.35 24.85
N GLY A 48 -7.98 13.68 24.76
CA GLY A 48 -9.12 14.10 23.95
C GLY A 48 -9.61 13.01 22.99
N THR A 49 -10.56 13.36 22.13
CA THR A 49 -11.08 12.47 21.09
C THR A 49 -10.28 12.65 19.80
N TRP A 50 -9.82 11.54 19.23
CA TRP A 50 -9.05 11.51 17.99
C TRP A 50 -9.81 10.77 16.90
N ALA A 51 -9.88 11.36 15.71
CA ALA A 51 -10.40 10.72 14.51
C ALA A 51 -9.30 9.82 13.91
N ILE A 52 -9.51 8.50 13.94
CA ILE A 52 -8.54 7.50 13.48
C ILE A 52 -9.03 6.85 12.18
N ASP A 53 -8.28 7.04 11.10
CA ASP A 53 -8.56 6.36 9.84
C ASP A 53 -8.09 4.90 9.91
N THR A 54 -8.98 3.98 9.53
CA THR A 54 -8.79 2.52 9.56
C THR A 54 -8.91 1.86 8.19
N GLY A 55 -9.42 2.60 7.20
CA GLY A 55 -9.51 2.17 5.81
C GLY A 55 -8.43 2.83 4.96
N PHE A 56 -8.82 3.86 4.19
CA PHE A 56 -7.89 4.66 3.41
C PHE A 56 -7.21 5.71 4.30
N ILE A 57 -5.90 5.57 4.53
CA ILE A 57 -5.17 6.40 5.50
C ILE A 57 -4.05 7.27 4.89
N VAL A 58 -3.68 7.04 3.62
CA VAL A 58 -2.50 7.70 3.02
C VAL A 58 -2.64 7.85 1.50
N TYR A 59 -2.07 8.94 0.98
CA TYR A 59 -1.92 9.22 -0.45
C TYR A 59 -0.52 9.81 -0.73
N ASN A 60 -0.14 9.89 -2.01
CA ASN A 60 1.12 10.49 -2.45
C ASN A 60 0.95 11.16 -3.83
N ASP A 61 1.91 12.02 -4.18
CA ASP A 61 1.93 12.81 -5.41
C ASP A 61 2.10 11.99 -6.69
N ARG A 62 2.82 10.87 -6.63
CA ARG A 62 3.07 9.98 -7.77
C ARG A 62 1.82 9.21 -8.20
N THR A 63 1.07 8.64 -7.26
CA THR A 63 -0.06 7.76 -7.57
C THR A 63 -1.43 8.44 -7.46
N TYR A 64 -1.54 9.57 -6.75
CA TYR A 64 -2.81 10.26 -6.49
C TYR A 64 -2.87 11.74 -6.93
N PRO A 65 -2.29 12.16 -8.08
CA PRO A 65 -2.26 13.57 -8.46
C PRO A 65 -3.65 14.20 -8.62
N ARG A 66 -4.62 13.44 -9.16
CA ARG A 66 -6.01 13.92 -9.34
C ARG A 66 -6.74 14.08 -8.00
N PHE A 67 -6.50 13.15 -7.08
CA PHE A 67 -7.10 13.22 -5.74
C PHE A 67 -6.53 14.39 -4.94
N MET A 68 -5.22 14.64 -5.03
CA MET A 68 -4.61 15.84 -4.44
C MET A 68 -5.18 17.13 -5.03
N GLY A 69 -5.46 17.18 -6.35
CA GLY A 69 -6.16 18.30 -6.97
C GLY A 69 -7.55 18.52 -6.37
N LEU A 70 -8.34 17.45 -6.20
CA LEU A 70 -9.64 17.53 -5.54
C LEU A 70 -9.54 18.04 -4.10
N LEU A 71 -8.60 17.51 -3.31
CA LEU A 71 -8.39 17.97 -1.94
C LEU A 71 -8.02 19.46 -1.89
N SER A 72 -7.15 19.91 -2.81
CA SER A 72 -6.78 21.33 -2.92
C SER A 72 -7.97 22.22 -3.25
N GLU A 73 -8.86 21.81 -4.15
CA GLU A 73 -10.07 22.56 -4.48
C GLU A 73 -11.06 22.64 -3.31
N LEU A 74 -11.10 21.59 -2.49
CA LEU A 74 -11.90 21.54 -1.25
C LEU A 74 -11.23 22.28 -0.08
N GLY A 75 -10.02 22.80 -0.25
CA GLY A 75 -9.25 23.45 0.83
C GLY A 75 -8.74 22.48 1.90
N ILE A 76 -8.65 21.19 1.60
CA ILE A 76 -8.22 20.14 2.53
C ILE A 76 -6.71 19.94 2.44
N GLY A 77 -6.01 20.20 3.54
CA GLY A 77 -4.57 19.99 3.67
C GLY A 77 -4.21 18.56 4.09
N GLY A 78 -3.12 18.04 3.54
CA GLY A 78 -2.50 16.80 4.02
C GLY A 78 -1.46 17.05 5.10
N GLN A 79 -1.27 16.04 5.96
CA GLN A 79 -0.13 15.99 6.87
C GLN A 79 0.96 15.10 6.30
N LYS A 80 2.20 15.59 6.26
CA LYS A 80 3.35 14.76 5.86
C LYS A 80 3.54 13.66 6.88
N THR A 81 3.60 12.42 6.39
CA THR A 81 3.92 11.23 7.18
C THR A 81 4.98 10.40 6.49
N GLN A 82 5.68 9.57 7.24
CA GLN A 82 6.66 8.62 6.72
C GLN A 82 6.11 7.20 6.83
N MET A 83 5.93 6.55 5.69
CA MET A 83 5.54 5.14 5.62
C MET A 83 6.79 4.27 5.74
N SER A 84 7.19 3.94 6.98
CA SER A 84 8.30 3.03 7.22
C SER A 84 7.83 1.57 7.29
N PHE A 85 8.70 0.64 6.88
CA PHE A 85 8.43 -0.79 6.96
C PHE A 85 9.43 -1.48 7.89
N SER A 86 8.90 -2.22 8.85
CA SER A 86 9.64 -3.01 9.83
C SER A 86 9.22 -4.47 9.75
N VAL A 87 10.17 -5.37 9.87
CA VAL A 87 9.91 -6.81 9.98
C VAL A 87 10.39 -7.28 11.35
N HIS A 88 9.53 -7.99 12.06
CA HIS A 88 9.88 -8.82 13.20
C HIS A 88 9.37 -10.24 12.90
N ASN A 89 10.27 -11.22 12.84
CA ASN A 89 9.92 -12.62 12.66
C ASN A 89 10.26 -13.40 13.95
N PRO A 90 9.28 -13.69 14.82
CA PRO A 90 9.50 -14.38 16.09
C PRO A 90 10.18 -15.74 15.94
N ALA A 91 9.87 -16.48 14.87
CA ALA A 91 10.39 -17.83 14.66
C ALA A 91 11.90 -17.86 14.33
N SER A 92 12.40 -16.79 13.68
CA SER A 92 13.84 -16.66 13.35
C SER A 92 14.58 -15.69 14.27
N GLY A 93 13.83 -14.90 15.06
CA GLY A 93 14.34 -13.75 15.79
C GLY A 93 14.91 -12.63 14.90
N LEU A 94 14.63 -12.62 13.58
CA LEU A 94 15.10 -11.57 12.68
C LEU A 94 14.27 -10.31 12.86
N GLU A 95 14.97 -9.19 13.04
CA GLU A 95 14.38 -7.86 13.06
C GLU A 95 15.22 -6.90 12.22
N TYR A 96 14.53 -6.06 11.45
CA TYR A 96 15.12 -4.91 10.77
C TYR A 96 14.03 -3.92 10.34
N ASN A 97 14.44 -2.69 10.08
CA ASN A 97 13.60 -1.68 9.48
C ASN A 97 14.36 -0.96 8.35
N GLY A 98 13.69 -0.74 7.22
CA GLY A 98 14.31 -0.21 6.01
C GLY A 98 14.58 1.30 5.99
N HIS A 99 14.32 2.04 7.06
CA HIS A 99 14.34 3.51 7.08
C HIS A 99 15.76 4.12 7.11
N SER A 100 16.67 3.56 7.90
CA SER A 100 18.03 4.06 8.09
C SER A 100 19.02 2.89 8.24
N LEU A 101 20.32 3.14 8.10
CA LEU A 101 21.32 2.09 8.36
C LEU A 101 21.28 1.60 9.81
N THR A 102 21.03 2.49 10.76
CA THR A 102 20.92 2.13 12.19
C THR A 102 19.73 1.21 12.44
N SER A 103 18.58 1.50 11.82
CA SER A 103 17.37 0.67 11.95
C SER A 103 17.44 -0.61 11.11
N LEU A 104 18.18 -0.60 10.00
CA LEU A 104 18.46 -1.78 9.18
C LEU A 104 19.32 -2.79 9.94
N PHE A 105 20.32 -2.29 10.67
CA PHE A 105 21.17 -3.07 11.58
C PHE A 105 20.76 -2.88 13.06
N ALA A 106 19.45 -2.78 13.33
CA ALA A 106 18.93 -2.75 14.70
C ALA A 106 19.50 -3.91 15.53
N GLN A 107 19.64 -5.08 14.90
CA GLN A 107 20.44 -6.19 15.41
C GLN A 107 21.87 -6.12 14.87
N ARG A 108 22.82 -5.60 15.66
CA ARG A 108 24.24 -5.44 15.27
C ARG A 108 24.90 -6.73 14.77
N ARG A 109 24.50 -7.88 15.30
CA ARG A 109 24.93 -9.21 14.84
C ARG A 109 24.73 -9.42 13.33
N ASN A 110 23.77 -8.74 12.72
CA ASN A 110 23.47 -8.87 11.29
C ASN A 110 24.60 -8.29 10.40
N LEU A 111 25.47 -7.43 10.95
CA LEU A 111 26.68 -6.97 10.24
C LEU A 111 27.61 -8.13 9.86
N LEU A 112 27.64 -9.19 10.68
CA LEU A 112 28.48 -10.36 10.48
C LEU A 112 27.72 -11.56 9.90
N LYS A 113 26.43 -11.42 9.57
CA LYS A 113 25.61 -12.53 9.06
C LYS A 113 25.53 -12.51 7.54
N PRO A 114 26.13 -13.50 6.84
CA PRO A 114 26.10 -13.55 5.37
C PRO A 114 24.67 -13.63 4.81
N ALA A 115 23.77 -14.35 5.47
CA ALA A 115 22.37 -14.46 5.06
C ALA A 115 21.65 -13.10 5.04
N PHE A 116 21.99 -12.18 5.95
CA PHE A 116 21.39 -10.85 5.97
C PHE A 116 21.90 -9.99 4.81
N TRP A 117 23.20 -10.02 4.53
CA TRP A 117 23.74 -9.36 3.32
C TRP A 117 23.18 -9.96 2.03
N GLY A 118 22.97 -11.28 1.99
CA GLY A 118 22.24 -11.97 0.93
C GLY A 118 20.85 -11.36 0.74
N LEU A 119 20.06 -11.24 1.81
CA LEU A 119 18.76 -10.56 1.79
C LEU A 119 18.83 -9.15 1.19
N LEU A 120 19.77 -8.30 1.66
CA LEU A 120 19.93 -6.93 1.16
C LEU A 120 20.27 -6.90 -0.33
N SER A 121 21.17 -7.77 -0.78
CA SER A 121 21.53 -7.88 -2.20
C SER A 121 20.34 -8.31 -3.06
N GLU A 122 19.51 -9.24 -2.55
CA GLU A 122 18.29 -9.66 -3.24
C GLU A 122 17.22 -8.57 -3.25
N ILE A 123 17.11 -7.73 -2.22
CA ILE A 123 16.24 -6.55 -2.22
C ILE A 123 16.63 -5.60 -3.36
N VAL A 124 17.91 -5.27 -3.48
CA VAL A 124 18.39 -4.40 -4.57
C VAL A 124 18.16 -5.05 -5.93
N ARG A 125 18.42 -6.35 -6.06
CA ARG A 125 18.19 -7.13 -7.29
C ARG A 125 16.72 -7.16 -7.68
N PHE A 126 15.81 -7.38 -6.72
CA PHE A 126 14.37 -7.39 -6.93
C PHE A 126 13.87 -6.04 -7.44
N ASN A 127 14.24 -4.95 -6.78
CA ASN A 127 13.84 -3.60 -7.20
C ASN A 127 14.32 -3.27 -8.63
N ARG A 128 15.53 -3.71 -9.00
CA ARG A 128 16.04 -3.54 -10.36
C ARG A 128 15.22 -4.34 -11.38
N LEU A 129 14.97 -5.61 -11.11
CA LEU A 129 14.21 -6.50 -12.01
C LEU A 129 12.75 -6.07 -12.12
N ALA A 130 12.11 -5.62 -11.03
CA ALA A 130 10.75 -5.10 -11.04
C ALA A 130 10.62 -3.87 -11.96
N LYS A 131 11.57 -2.93 -11.87
CA LYS A 131 11.61 -1.74 -12.74
C LYS A 131 11.80 -2.10 -14.22
N LEU A 132 12.65 -3.09 -14.52
CA LEU A 132 12.82 -3.57 -15.89
C LEU A 132 11.55 -4.24 -16.40
N ALA A 133 10.92 -5.08 -15.58
CA ALA A 133 9.70 -5.78 -15.93
C ALA A 133 8.52 -4.83 -16.21
N LEU A 134 8.47 -3.65 -15.56
CA LEU A 134 7.50 -2.59 -15.87
C LEU A 134 7.68 -1.94 -17.25
N THR A 135 8.88 -2.03 -17.85
CA THR A 135 9.14 -1.55 -19.21
C THR A 135 8.82 -2.58 -20.29
N GLU A 136 8.62 -3.83 -19.90
CA GLU A 136 8.27 -4.95 -20.78
C GLU A 136 6.76 -5.25 -20.66
N ALA A 137 6.20 -5.94 -21.67
CA ALA A 137 4.85 -6.45 -21.56
C ALA A 137 4.80 -7.57 -20.51
N LEU A 138 4.28 -7.25 -19.32
CA LEU A 138 4.05 -8.23 -18.27
C LEU A 138 2.96 -9.23 -18.71
N ASP A 139 3.24 -10.51 -18.53
CA ASP A 139 2.23 -11.56 -18.68
C ASP A 139 1.08 -11.31 -17.68
N PRO A 140 -0.18 -11.14 -18.15
CA PRO A 140 -1.34 -10.94 -17.28
C PRO A 140 -1.55 -12.08 -16.27
N GLY A 141 -1.09 -13.30 -16.58
CA GLY A 141 -1.16 -14.46 -15.70
C GLY A 141 -0.01 -14.58 -14.71
N ALA A 142 1.01 -13.72 -14.79
CA ALA A 142 2.16 -13.79 -13.90
C ALA A 142 1.77 -13.49 -12.45
N THR A 143 2.26 -14.32 -11.54
CA THR A 143 2.12 -14.14 -10.09
C THR A 143 3.45 -13.74 -9.46
N LEU A 144 3.40 -13.20 -8.24
CA LEU A 144 4.61 -12.93 -7.46
C LEU A 144 5.48 -14.19 -7.32
N GLU A 145 4.89 -15.35 -7.04
CA GLU A 145 5.61 -16.62 -6.94
C GLU A 145 6.29 -17.02 -8.25
N SER A 146 5.61 -16.89 -9.39
CA SER A 146 6.20 -17.21 -10.70
C SER A 146 7.43 -16.35 -10.99
N PHE A 147 7.38 -15.06 -10.62
CA PHE A 147 8.50 -14.14 -10.77
C PHE A 147 9.68 -14.49 -9.85
N LEU A 148 9.38 -14.80 -8.59
CA LEU A 148 10.40 -15.22 -7.62
C LEU A 148 11.11 -16.50 -8.07
N ALA A 149 10.36 -17.48 -8.60
CA ALA A 149 10.89 -18.72 -9.12
C ALA A 149 11.74 -18.49 -10.40
N ARG A 150 11.21 -17.74 -11.37
CA ARG A 150 11.89 -17.42 -12.64
C ARG A 150 13.26 -16.77 -12.41
N HIS A 151 13.34 -15.85 -11.46
CA HIS A 151 14.57 -15.13 -11.13
C HIS A 151 15.37 -15.77 -9.98
N ARG A 152 14.99 -16.97 -9.52
CA ARG A 152 15.70 -17.73 -8.48
C ARG A 152 15.94 -16.91 -7.22
N PHE A 153 14.90 -16.26 -6.70
CA PHE A 153 14.97 -15.59 -5.41
C PHE A 153 14.97 -16.61 -4.28
N SER A 154 15.76 -16.36 -3.23
CA SER A 154 15.85 -17.30 -2.12
C SER A 154 14.54 -17.35 -1.31
N PRO A 155 14.21 -18.51 -0.71
CA PRO A 155 13.12 -18.59 0.26
C PRO A 155 13.32 -17.65 1.45
N PHE A 156 14.58 -17.34 1.80
CA PHE A 156 14.91 -16.40 2.86
C PHE A 156 14.46 -14.98 2.51
N PHE A 157 14.77 -14.50 1.31
CA PHE A 157 14.28 -13.22 0.79
C PHE A 157 12.75 -13.18 0.72
N ALA A 158 12.14 -14.23 0.17
CA ALA A 158 10.70 -14.30 0.02
C ALA A 158 9.98 -14.16 1.39
N ARG A 159 10.41 -14.94 2.38
CA ARG A 159 9.81 -15.02 3.71
C ARG A 159 10.08 -13.78 4.57
N HIS A 160 11.24 -13.13 4.43
CA HIS A 160 11.65 -12.06 5.33
C HIS A 160 11.53 -10.66 4.75
N TYR A 161 11.15 -10.51 3.49
CA TYR A 161 10.96 -9.18 2.87
C TYR A 161 9.70 -9.12 2.01
N ILE A 162 9.69 -9.77 0.84
CA ILE A 162 8.70 -9.44 -0.20
C ILE A 162 7.28 -9.90 0.15
N LEU A 163 7.14 -11.10 0.74
CA LEU A 163 5.81 -11.61 1.12
C LEU A 163 5.24 -10.85 2.31
N PRO A 164 5.99 -10.59 3.41
CA PRO A 164 5.48 -9.75 4.49
C PRO A 164 5.16 -8.31 4.05
N MET A 165 5.98 -7.72 3.18
CA MET A 165 5.72 -6.37 2.66
C MET A 165 4.42 -6.33 1.86
N GLY A 166 4.23 -7.28 0.93
CA GLY A 166 2.98 -7.38 0.19
C GLY A 166 1.77 -7.66 1.11
N ALA A 167 1.89 -8.64 1.99
CA ALA A 167 0.83 -8.99 2.93
C ALA A 167 0.37 -7.78 3.78
N ALA A 168 1.31 -6.91 4.20
CA ALA A 168 1.00 -5.70 4.94
C ALA A 168 0.27 -4.63 4.09
N ILE A 169 0.55 -4.54 2.80
CA ILE A 169 -0.08 -3.57 1.89
C ILE A 169 -1.49 -4.01 1.49
N TRP A 170 -1.70 -5.30 1.23
CA TRP A 170 -2.97 -5.85 0.74
C TRP A 170 -3.79 -6.59 1.80
N SER A 171 -3.42 -6.48 3.08
CA SER A 171 -4.11 -7.14 4.20
C SER A 171 -4.38 -8.62 3.95
N SER A 172 -3.40 -9.33 3.37
CA SER A 172 -3.53 -10.73 2.97
C SER A 172 -2.62 -11.63 3.78
N SER A 173 -2.85 -12.94 3.74
CA SER A 173 -1.87 -13.92 4.22
C SER A 173 -0.62 -13.95 3.32
N LEU A 174 0.48 -14.50 3.85
CA LEU A 174 1.70 -14.75 3.06
C LEU A 174 1.47 -15.76 1.93
N GLN A 175 0.50 -16.67 2.08
CA GLN A 175 0.18 -17.68 1.07
C GLN A 175 -0.62 -17.07 -0.09
N GLU A 176 -1.59 -16.20 0.21
CA GLU A 176 -2.32 -15.45 -0.82
C GLU A 176 -1.37 -14.53 -1.58
N MET A 177 -0.43 -13.89 -0.88
CA MET A 177 0.55 -12.98 -1.48
C MET A 177 1.42 -13.67 -2.54
N ARG A 178 1.68 -14.98 -2.43
CA ARG A 178 2.40 -15.74 -3.47
C ARG A 178 1.65 -15.76 -4.81
N ARG A 179 0.33 -15.86 -4.74
CA ARG A 179 -0.57 -15.96 -5.91
C ARG A 179 -1.00 -14.60 -6.42
N PHE A 180 -0.58 -13.52 -5.77
CA PHE A 180 -0.99 -12.18 -6.13
C PHE A 180 -0.52 -11.81 -7.55
N PRO A 181 -1.38 -11.16 -8.36
CA PRO A 181 -1.01 -10.75 -9.71
C PRO A 181 0.19 -9.81 -9.72
N LEU A 182 1.23 -10.19 -10.47
CA LEU A 182 2.48 -9.42 -10.58
C LEU A 182 2.27 -8.02 -11.17
N PRO A 183 1.42 -7.81 -12.20
CA PRO A 183 1.18 -6.47 -12.73
C PRO A 183 0.63 -5.49 -11.69
N LEU A 184 -0.29 -5.96 -10.83
CA LEU A 184 -0.85 -5.16 -9.74
C LEU A 184 0.20 -4.89 -8.65
N PHE A 185 1.05 -5.87 -8.37
CA PHE A 185 2.10 -5.73 -7.35
C PHE A 185 3.12 -4.65 -7.73
N PHE A 186 3.56 -4.63 -9.00
CA PHE A 186 4.56 -3.66 -9.46
C PHE A 186 4.01 -2.26 -9.68
N ALA A 187 2.71 -2.10 -9.92
CA ALA A 187 2.09 -0.78 -10.06
C ALA A 187 2.18 0.07 -8.77
N LEU A 188 2.41 -0.56 -7.62
CA LEU A 188 2.50 0.09 -6.31
C LEU A 188 3.93 0.22 -5.75
N LEU A 189 4.96 -0.21 -6.51
CA LEU A 189 6.39 -0.04 -6.19
C LEU A 189 7.02 1.18 -6.93
#